data_AF-A0A536CCL2-F1
#
_entry.id   AF-A0A536CCL2-F1
#
_cell.length_a   1.000
_cell.length_b   1.000
_cell.length_c   1.000
_cell.angle_alpha   90.00
_cell.angle_beta   90.00
_cell.angle_gamma   90.00
#
_symmetry.space_group_name_H-M   'P 1'
#
loop_
_entity.id
_entity.type
_entity.pdbx_description
1 polymer ?
#
loop_
_entity_poly.entity_id
_entity_poly.type
_entity_poly.pdbx_seq_one_letter_code
_entity_poly.pdbx_strand_id
1 'polypeptide(L)'
;MKASVDAQWAQYGRALIGSMSEVLAETPENIHANLLETADYWLSLGLVLGLRDPDQARQLLQVIEAHEAERGELERDATGLISQVFE
;
A
#
# COMPACT_ATOMS: atom_id res chain seq x y z
N MET A 1 16.84 -14.09 13.30
CA MET A 1 17.00 -12.91 14.18
C MET A 1 15.93 -11.92 13.76
N LYS A 2 14.96 -11.59 14.62
CA LYS A 2 13.88 -10.66 14.26
C LYS A 2 14.54 -9.31 13.98
N ALA A 3 14.33 -8.72 12.80
CA ALA A 3 14.85 -7.39 12.51
C ALA A 3 14.38 -6.41 13.59
N SER A 4 15.22 -5.44 13.96
CA SER A 4 14.80 -4.36 14.85
C SER A 4 13.55 -3.71 14.28
N VAL A 5 12.65 -3.22 15.14
CA VAL A 5 11.44 -2.50 14.72
C VAL A 5 11.80 -1.36 13.75
N ASP A 6 12.92 -0.66 14.00
CA ASP A 6 13.41 0.40 13.12
C ASP A 6 13.82 -0.11 11.72
N ALA A 7 14.39 -1.31 11.65
CA ALA A 7 14.79 -1.92 10.38
C ALA A 7 13.57 -2.39 9.58
N GLN A 8 12.54 -2.91 10.26
CA GLN A 8 11.26 -3.27 9.65
C GLN A 8 10.51 -2.02 9.16
N TRP A 9 10.50 -0.95 9.96
CA TRP A 9 9.94 0.33 9.58
C TRP A 9 10.64 0.93 8.36
N ALA A 10 11.97 0.88 8.32
CA ALA A 10 12.74 1.35 7.17
C ALA A 10 12.50 0.50 5.91
N GLN A 11 12.33 -0.82 6.04
CA GLN A 11 11.99 -1.70 4.92
C GLN A 11 10.59 -1.38 4.39
N TYR A 12 9.61 -1.24 5.28
CA TYR A 12 8.25 -0.82 4.93
C TYR A 12 8.23 0.51 4.18
N GLY A 13 8.91 1.53 4.71
CA GLY A 13 8.97 2.84 4.05
C GLY A 13 9.56 2.77 2.64
N ARG A 14 10.63 1.97 2.44
CA ARG A 14 11.20 1.76 1.10
C ARG A 14 10.23 1.07 0.16
N ALA A 15 9.51 0.06 0.64
CA ALA A 15 8.55 -0.67 -0.17
C ALA A 15 7.38 0.23 -0.59
N LEU A 16 6.84 1.03 0.34
CA LEU A 16 5.78 1.99 0.05
C LEU A 16 6.22 3.05 -0.98
N ILE A 17 7.43 3.60 -0.83
CA ILE A 17 8.01 4.53 -1.82
C ILE A 17 8.15 3.84 -3.18
N GLY A 18 8.59 2.58 -3.22
CA GLY A 18 8.69 1.78 -4.44
C GLY A 18 7.35 1.64 -5.15
N SER A 19 6.30 1.25 -4.42
CA SER A 19 4.93 1.12 -4.95
C SER A 19 4.33 2.45 -5.43
N MET A 20 4.77 3.59 -4.88
CA MET A 20 4.31 4.93 -5.30
C MET A 20 5.21 5.60 -6.33
N SER A 21 6.25 4.92 -6.83
CA SER A 21 7.31 5.56 -7.62
C SER A 21 6.81 6.29 -8.88
N GLU A 22 5.81 5.74 -9.58
CA GLU A 22 5.18 6.38 -10.75
C GLU A 22 4.45 7.66 -10.34
N VAL A 23 3.66 7.61 -9.27
CA VAL A 23 2.97 8.79 -8.72
C VAL A 23 3.99 9.85 -8.31
N LEU A 24 5.03 9.47 -7.57
CA LEU A 24 6.07 10.42 -7.12
C LEU A 24 6.83 11.04 -8.30
N ALA A 25 7.11 10.29 -9.36
CA ALA A 25 7.80 10.78 -10.56
C ALA A 25 7.01 11.88 -11.28
N GLU A 26 5.68 11.85 -11.21
CA GLU A 26 4.79 12.82 -11.84
C GLU A 26 4.39 13.99 -10.94
N THR A 27 4.78 13.93 -9.66
CA THR A 27 4.31 14.89 -8.66
C THR A 27 5.45 15.80 -8.15
N PRO A 28 5.20 17.08 -7.83
CA PRO A 28 6.23 17.97 -7.29
C PRO A 28 6.82 17.48 -5.96
N GLU A 29 8.16 17.55 -5.82
CA GLU A 29 8.90 17.07 -4.65
C GLU A 29 8.40 17.67 -3.32
N ASN A 30 7.96 18.93 -3.35
CA ASN A 30 7.51 19.64 -2.15
C ASN A 30 6.23 19.06 -1.52
N ILE A 31 5.52 18.15 -2.19
CA ILE A 31 4.35 17.46 -1.64
C ILE A 31 4.55 15.96 -1.45
N HIS A 32 5.71 15.39 -1.80
CA HIS A 32 5.97 13.96 -1.68
C HIS A 32 5.78 13.43 -0.25
N ALA A 33 6.24 14.17 0.76
CA ALA A 33 6.05 13.79 2.16
C ALA A 33 4.56 13.65 2.52
N ASN A 34 3.73 14.61 2.12
CA ASN A 34 2.29 14.56 2.37
C ASN A 34 1.61 13.40 1.62
N LEU A 35 2.07 13.07 0.41
CA LEU A 35 1.55 11.92 -0.34
C LEU A 35 1.89 10.60 0.35
N LEU A 36 3.12 10.45 0.83
CA LEU A 36 3.54 9.25 1.57
C LEU A 36 2.77 9.09 2.87
N GLU A 37 2.57 10.17 3.65
CA GLU A 37 1.73 10.14 4.86
C GLU A 37 0.27 9.79 4.53
N THR A 38 -0.26 10.35 3.44
CA THR A 38 -1.63 10.06 3.00
C THR A 38 -1.77 8.60 2.58
N ALA A 39 -0.80 8.05 1.85
CA ALA A 39 -0.78 6.66 1.44
C ALA A 39 -0.65 5.70 2.64
N ASP A 40 0.23 6.00 3.58
CA ASP A 40 0.40 5.21 4.82
C ASP A 40 -0.91 5.15 5.62
N TYR A 41 -1.62 6.28 5.72
CA TYR A 41 -2.92 6.35 6.37
C TYR A 41 -3.98 5.48 5.69
N TRP A 42 -4.15 5.60 4.37
CA TRP A 42 -5.17 4.82 3.64
C TRP A 42 -4.84 3.33 3.61
N LEU A 43 -3.56 2.97 3.51
CA LEU A 43 -3.12 1.58 3.60
C LEU A 43 -3.43 1.02 5.00
N SER A 44 -3.10 1.77 6.06
CA SER A 44 -3.42 1.38 7.43
C SER A 44 -4.92 1.19 7.65
N LEU A 45 -5.75 2.09 7.12
CA LEU A 45 -7.20 1.96 7.17
C LEU A 45 -7.69 0.70 6.44
N GLY A 46 -7.19 0.46 5.22
CA GLY A 46 -7.52 -0.71 4.42
C GLY A 46 -7.15 -2.03 5.13
N LEU A 47 -5.96 -2.08 5.75
CA LEU A 47 -5.52 -3.23 6.55
C LEU A 47 -6.44 -3.47 7.76
N VAL A 48 -6.80 -2.42 8.49
CA VAL A 48 -7.72 -2.52 9.63
C VAL A 48 -9.10 -3.01 9.19
N LEU A 49 -9.64 -2.48 8.09
CA LEU A 49 -10.91 -2.92 7.52
C LEU A 49 -10.85 -4.40 7.09
N GLY A 50 -9.83 -4.79 6.34
CA GLY A 50 -9.65 -6.17 5.86
C GLY A 50 -9.45 -7.18 6.99
N LEU A 51 -8.83 -6.78 8.10
CA LEU A 51 -8.64 -7.65 9.27
C LEU A 51 -9.90 -7.78 10.13
N ARG A 52 -10.68 -6.70 10.29
CA ARG A 52 -11.86 -6.70 11.17
C ARG A 52 -13.12 -7.22 10.47
N ASP A 53 -13.33 -6.81 9.22
CA ASP A 53 -14.57 -7.00 8.47
C ASP A 53 -14.25 -7.45 7.03
N PRO A 54 -13.63 -8.65 6.85
CA PRO A 54 -13.09 -9.07 5.56
C PRO A 54 -14.13 -9.23 4.45
N ASP A 55 -15.36 -9.64 4.78
CA ASP A 55 -16.42 -9.81 3.78
C ASP A 55 -16.90 -8.45 3.25
N GLN A 56 -17.05 -7.46 4.12
CA GLN A 56 -17.40 -6.09 3.75
C GLN A 56 -16.25 -5.42 3.00
N ALA A 57 -15.00 -5.65 3.38
CA ALA A 57 -13.84 -5.16 2.64
C ALA A 57 -13.83 -5.68 1.19
N ARG A 58 -14.16 -6.97 0.97
CA ARG A 58 -14.31 -7.53 -0.39
C ARG A 58 -15.45 -6.87 -1.16
N GLN A 59 -16.60 -6.61 -0.51
CA GLN A 59 -17.71 -5.90 -1.16
C GLN A 59 -17.33 -4.47 -1.56
N LEU A 60 -16.60 -3.75 -0.70
CA LEU A 60 -16.11 -2.40 -1.00
C LEU A 60 -15.13 -2.41 -2.17
N LEU A 61 -14.18 -3.35 -2.20
CA LEU A 61 -13.25 -3.51 -3.33
C LEU A 61 -13.99 -3.74 -4.66
N GLN A 62 -15.08 -4.52 -4.65
CA GLN A 62 -15.90 -4.73 -5.85
C GLN A 62 -16.61 -3.47 -6.36
N VAL A 63 -16.87 -2.49 -5.49
CA VAL A 63 -17.53 -1.23 -5.85
C VAL A 63 -16.51 -0.19 -6.32
N ILE A 64 -15.34 -0.12 -5.69
CA ILE A 64 -14.27 0.82 -6.02
C ILE A 64 -13.64 0.44 -7.36
N GLU A 65 -13.30 -0.83 -7.52
CA GLU A 65 -12.59 -1.36 -8.69
C GLU A 65 -13.58 -2.07 -9.62
N ALA A 66 -14.49 -1.30 -10.21
CA ALA A 66 -15.56 -1.82 -11.06
C ALA A 66 -15.02 -2.54 -12.32
N HIS A 67 -13.77 -2.28 -12.73
CA HIS A 67 -13.09 -2.93 -13.84
C HIS A 67 -12.16 -4.06 -13.34
N GLU A 68 -12.29 -5.26 -13.92
CA GLU A 68 -11.48 -6.44 -13.56
C GLU A 68 -9.98 -6.24 -13.81
N ALA A 69 -9.61 -5.41 -14.79
CA ALA A 69 -8.22 -5.07 -15.09
C ALA A 69 -7.54 -4.31 -13.94
N GLU A 70 -8.23 -3.30 -13.38
CA GLU A 70 -7.72 -2.47 -12.27
C GLU A 70 -7.56 -3.30 -10.99
N ARG A 71 -8.47 -4.26 -10.74
CA ARG A 71 -8.30 -5.26 -9.66
C ARG A 71 -7.07 -6.12 -9.81
N GLY A 72 -6.80 -6.61 -11.02
CA GLY A 72 -5.63 -7.44 -11.28
C GLY A 72 -4.31 -6.68 -11.08
N GLU A 73 -4.29 -5.37 -11.34
CA GLU A 73 -3.15 -4.50 -11.04
C GLU A 73 -2.97 -4.33 -9.54
N LEU A 74 -4.04 -4.00 -8.82
CA LEU A 74 -4.02 -3.82 -7.37
C LEU A 74 -3.55 -5.08 -6.61
N GLU A 75 -3.97 -6.27 -7.04
CA GLU A 75 -3.51 -7.54 -6.46
C GLU A 75 -2.01 -7.79 -6.69
N ARG A 76 -1.48 -7.42 -7.86
CA ARG A 76 -0.04 -7.50 -8.16
C ARG A 76 0.74 -6.52 -7.31
N ASP A 77 0.27 -5.30 -7.15
CA ASP A 77 0.92 -4.27 -6.34
C ASP A 77 0.94 -4.66 -4.86
N ALA A 78 -0.17 -5.19 -4.34
CA ALA A 78 -0.25 -5.71 -2.98
C ALA A 78 0.75 -6.86 -2.75
N THR A 79 0.85 -7.79 -3.72
CA THR A 79 1.82 -8.90 -3.66
C THR A 79 3.24 -8.39 -3.68
N GLY A 80 3.57 -7.46 -4.60
CA GLY A 80 4.89 -6.85 -4.72
C GLY A 80 5.30 -6.11 -3.44
N LEU A 81 4.39 -5.35 -2.85
CA LEU A 81 4.62 -4.65 -1.58
C LEU A 81 4.92 -5.64 -0.45
N ILE A 82 4.12 -6.71 -0.31
CA ILE A 82 4.31 -7.72 0.74
C ILE A 82 5.68 -8.41 0.59
N SER A 83 6.03 -8.85 -0.62
CA SER A 83 7.33 -9.47 -0.87
C SER A 83 8.47 -8.51 -0.54
N GLN A 84 8.40 -7.25 -0.95
CA GLN A 84 9.42 -6.26 -0.60
C GLN A 84 9.54 -6.02 0.91
N VAL A 85 8.47 -6.15 1.70
CA VAL A 85 8.52 -5.92 3.15
C VAL A 85 9.08 -7.12 3.92
N PHE A 86 8.77 -8.34 3.49
CA PHE A 86 8.98 -9.55 4.29
C PHE A 86 9.97 -10.57 3.72
N GLU A 87 10.41 -10.43 2.46
CA GLU A 87 11.45 -11.25 1.82
C GLU A 87 12.82 -10.56 1.82
#